data_AF-A0A1X2E5Z0-F1
#
_entry.id   AF-A0A1X2E5Z0-F1
#
_cell.length_a   1.000
_cell.length_b   1.000
_cell.length_c   1.000
_cell.angle_alpha   90.00
_cell.angle_beta   90.00
_cell.angle_gamma   90.00
#
_symmetry.space_group_name_H-M   'P 1'
#
loop_
_entity.id
_entity.type
_entity.pdbx_description
1 polymer ?
#
loop_
_entity_poly.entity_id
_entity_poly.type
_entity_poly.pdbx_seq_one_letter_code
_entity_poly.pdbx_strand_id
1 'polypeptide(L)'
;MIGALVLAFVGGLLGGNAIPHFIRGITKQRYPNAWGGGPIPNVVAGWVGLVLAAAALHTAFEGREPLWPFCAAAIGVLLIGLFHAGPGAFGRR
;
A
#
# COMPACT_ATOMS: atom_id res chain seq x y z
N MET A 1 -9.24 15.95 12.79
CA MET A 1 -7.80 15.70 12.95
C MET A 1 -7.48 14.21 12.98
N ILE A 2 -7.96 13.43 13.97
CA ILE A 2 -7.67 11.98 14.07
C ILE A 2 -8.05 11.20 12.80
N GLY A 3 -9.23 11.43 12.24
CA GLY A 3 -9.66 10.74 11.00
C GLY A 3 -8.72 10.96 9.82
N ALA A 4 -8.14 12.15 9.67
CA ALA A 4 -7.18 12.45 8.60
C ALA A 4 -5.85 11.69 8.82
N LEU A 5 -5.39 11.57 10.06
CA LEU A 5 -4.19 10.78 10.39
C LEU A 5 -4.41 9.30 10.12
N VAL A 6 -5.59 8.76 10.48
CA VAL A 6 -5.96 7.37 10.20
C VAL A 6 -6.02 7.13 8.69
N LEU A 7 -6.71 8.00 7.92
CA LEU A 7 -6.75 7.88 6.46
C LEU A 7 -5.36 7.99 5.83
N ALA A 8 -4.52 8.91 6.29
CA ALA A 8 -3.17 9.06 5.76
C ALA A 8 -2.31 7.81 6.05
N PHE A 9 -2.37 7.30 7.28
CA PHE A 9 -1.71 6.05 7.67
C PHE A 9 -2.16 4.88 6.79
N VAL A 10 -3.48 4.70 6.65
CA VAL A 10 -4.07 3.64 5.81
C VAL A 10 -3.68 3.84 4.34
N GLY A 11 -3.70 5.07 3.83
CA GLY A 11 -3.28 5.40 2.48
C GLY A 11 -1.82 5.03 2.20
N GLY A 12 -0.92 5.34 3.15
CA GLY A 12 0.47 4.90 3.09
C GLY A 12 0.62 3.37 3.11
N LEU A 13 -0.10 2.69 4.00
CA LEU A 13 -0.09 1.23 4.12
C LEU A 13 -0.61 0.55 2.85
N LEU A 14 -1.73 1.02 2.30
CA LEU A 14 -2.30 0.53 1.03
C LEU A 14 -1.34 0.76 -0.13
N GLY A 15 -0.76 1.95 -0.23
CA GLY A 15 0.20 2.30 -1.27
C GLY A 15 1.43 1.39 -1.22
N GLY A 16 2.04 1.25 -0.05
CA GLY A 16 3.19 0.36 0.14
C GLY A 16 2.86 -1.12 -0.12
N ASN A 17 1.67 -1.59 0.30
CA ASN A 17 1.22 -2.96 0.04
C ASN A 17 0.97 -3.23 -1.46
N ALA A 18 0.54 -2.23 -2.21
CA ALA A 18 0.18 -2.36 -3.61
C ALA A 18 1.40 -2.50 -4.53
N ILE A 19 2.53 -1.89 -4.16
CA ILE A 19 3.78 -1.87 -4.95
C ILE A 19 4.24 -3.28 -5.39
N PRO A 20 4.43 -4.27 -4.48
CA PRO A 20 4.92 -5.58 -4.89
C PRO A 20 3.94 -6.29 -5.83
N HIS A 21 2.63 -6.17 -5.60
CA HIS A 21 1.63 -6.73 -6.52
C HIS A 21 1.75 -6.10 -7.91
N PHE A 22 1.77 -4.76 -7.99
CA PHE A 22 1.81 -4.05 -9.27
C PHE A 22 3.09 -4.38 -10.04
N ILE A 23 4.26 -4.26 -9.39
CA ILE A 23 5.57 -4.52 -10.01
C ILE A 23 5.67 -5.97 -10.48
N ARG A 24 5.33 -6.94 -9.63
CA ARG A 24 5.42 -8.38 -10.00
C ARG A 24 4.45 -8.71 -11.13
N GLY A 25 3.27 -8.10 -11.13
CA GLY A 25 2.30 -8.22 -12.20
C GLY A 25 2.84 -7.75 -13.56
N ILE A 26 3.31 -6.49 -13.64
CA ILE A 26 3.80 -5.91 -14.90
C ILE A 26 5.12 -6.54 -15.39
N THR A 27 5.90 -7.13 -14.49
CA THR A 27 7.13 -7.87 -14.82
C THR A 27 6.91 -9.35 -15.09
N LYS A 28 5.65 -9.82 -15.13
CA LYS A 28 5.27 -11.22 -15.37
C LYS A 28 5.86 -12.22 -14.37
N GLN A 29 6.10 -11.78 -13.13
CA GLN A 29 6.60 -12.62 -12.06
C GLN A 29 5.45 -13.09 -11.17
N ARG A 30 5.52 -14.34 -10.69
CA ARG A 30 4.54 -14.82 -9.73
C ARG A 30 4.71 -14.10 -8.40
N TYR A 31 3.59 -13.69 -7.82
CA TYR A 31 3.54 -13.13 -6.49
C TYR A 31 2.25 -13.55 -5.81
N PRO A 32 2.26 -13.95 -4.53
CA PRO A 32 1.05 -14.44 -3.90
C PRO A 32 -0.09 -13.41 -3.91
N ASN A 33 -1.31 -13.88 -4.15
CA ASN A 33 -2.49 -13.04 -4.30
C ASN A 33 -3.75 -13.87 -4.02
N ALA A 34 -4.79 -13.24 -3.45
CA ALA A 34 -6.05 -13.90 -3.11
C ALA A 34 -6.78 -14.52 -4.32
N TRP A 35 -6.63 -13.94 -5.51
CA TRP A 35 -7.24 -14.42 -6.76
C TRP A 35 -6.28 -15.24 -7.63
N GLY A 36 -5.18 -15.72 -7.05
CA GLY A 36 -4.16 -16.54 -7.72
C GLY A 36 -2.89 -15.76 -8.06
N GLY A 37 -1.73 -16.40 -7.90
CA GLY A 37 -0.43 -15.71 -7.96
C GLY A 37 0.10 -15.35 -9.36
N GLY A 38 -0.76 -15.31 -10.38
CA GLY A 38 -0.38 -15.01 -11.76
C GLY A 38 -0.16 -13.51 -12.01
N PRO A 39 0.39 -13.12 -13.17
CA PRO A 39 0.67 -11.71 -13.50
C PRO A 39 -0.57 -10.81 -13.48
N ILE A 40 -1.66 -11.21 -14.14
CA ILE A 40 -2.88 -10.38 -14.28
C ILE A 40 -3.54 -10.09 -12.91
N PRO A 41 -3.83 -11.10 -12.04
CA PRO A 41 -4.38 -10.83 -10.71
C PRO A 41 -3.51 -9.89 -9.88
N ASN A 42 -2.18 -9.97 -10.03
CA ASN A 42 -1.25 -9.08 -9.34
C ASN A 42 -1.25 -7.65 -9.88
N VAL A 43 -1.34 -7.45 -11.21
CA VAL A 43 -1.54 -6.11 -11.79
C VAL A 43 -2.82 -5.50 -11.26
N VAL A 44 -3.94 -6.25 -11.31
CA VAL A 44 -5.25 -5.75 -10.87
C VAL A 44 -5.25 -5.42 -9.38
N ALA A 45 -4.72 -6.31 -8.53
CA ALA A 45 -4.67 -6.06 -7.08
C ALA A 45 -3.76 -4.88 -6.73
N GLY A 46 -2.59 -4.77 -7.37
CA GLY A 46 -1.70 -3.63 -7.19
C GLY A 46 -2.34 -2.33 -7.66
N TRP A 47 -2.98 -2.33 -8.83
CA TRP A 47 -3.67 -1.16 -9.34
C TRP A 47 -4.82 -0.70 -8.43
N VAL A 48 -5.69 -1.62 -8.00
CA VAL A 48 -6.78 -1.32 -7.04
C VAL A 48 -6.22 -0.75 -5.74
N GLY A 49 -5.17 -1.36 -5.19
CA GLY A 49 -4.51 -0.87 -3.98
C GLY A 49 -3.96 0.55 -4.12
N LEU A 50 -3.34 0.87 -5.28
CA LEU A 50 -2.85 2.22 -5.58
C LEU A 50 -4.00 3.24 -5.71
N VAL A 51 -5.11 2.86 -6.35
CA VAL A 51 -6.31 3.72 -6.46
C VAL A 51 -6.90 4.02 -5.07
N LEU A 52 -7.03 3.00 -4.22
CA LEU A 52 -7.53 3.17 -2.86
C LEU A 52 -6.57 4.02 -2.01
N ALA A 53 -5.27 3.83 -2.16
CA ALA A 53 -4.26 4.67 -1.51
C ALA A 53 -4.39 6.13 -1.94
N ALA A 54 -4.53 6.40 -3.24
CA ALA A 54 -4.70 7.75 -3.76
C ALA A 54 -5.98 8.41 -3.24
N ALA A 55 -7.11 7.70 -3.22
CA ALA A 55 -8.37 8.20 -2.67
C ALA A 55 -8.25 8.52 -1.17
N ALA A 56 -7.60 7.63 -0.41
CA ALA A 56 -7.39 7.83 1.03
C ALA A 56 -6.49 9.03 1.31
N LEU A 57 -5.37 9.16 0.59
CA LEU A 57 -4.44 10.28 0.74
C LEU A 57 -5.08 11.59 0.30
N HIS A 58 -5.74 11.65 -0.86
CA HIS A 58 -6.44 12.85 -1.30
C HIS A 58 -7.39 13.37 -0.21
N THR A 59 -8.23 12.49 0.32
CA THR A 59 -9.18 12.80 1.39
C THR A 59 -8.48 13.20 2.69
N ALA A 60 -7.31 12.63 3.01
CA ALA A 60 -6.55 12.95 4.23
C ALA A 60 -5.89 14.33 4.20
N PHE A 61 -5.44 14.78 3.02
CA PHE A 61 -4.75 16.06 2.84
C PHE A 61 -5.67 17.23 2.49
N GLU A 62 -6.90 16.95 2.03
CA GLU A 62 -7.84 17.99 1.58
C GLU A 62 -8.10 19.08 2.65
N GLY A 63 -7.71 20.32 2.34
CA GLY A 63 -7.96 21.51 3.17
C GLY A 63 -7.22 21.52 4.52
N ARG A 64 -6.11 20.79 4.66
CA ARG A 64 -5.40 20.63 5.95
C ARG A 64 -3.90 20.89 5.85
N GLU A 65 -3.31 21.30 6.97
CA GLU A 65 -1.85 21.36 7.13
C GLU A 65 -1.23 19.95 6.93
N PRO A 66 -0.23 19.80 6.04
CA PRO A 66 0.14 18.50 5.50
C PRO A 66 1.09 17.70 6.41
N LEU A 67 1.76 18.33 7.39
CA LEU A 67 2.87 17.73 8.12
C LEU A 67 2.48 16.42 8.82
N TRP A 68 1.42 16.44 9.64
CA TRP A 68 1.03 15.25 10.41
C TRP A 68 0.42 14.13 9.55
N PRO A 69 -0.48 14.41 8.59
CA PRO A 69 -0.88 13.41 7.59
C PRO A 69 0.32 12.81 6.83
N PHE A 70 1.29 13.63 6.45
CA PHE A 70 2.50 13.15 5.78
C PHE A 70 3.30 12.18 6.65
N CYS A 71 3.57 12.53 7.91
CA CYS A 71 4.25 11.63 8.84
C CYS A 71 3.47 10.31 9.02
N ALA A 72 2.15 10.37 9.16
CA ALA A 72 1.31 9.18 9.29
C ALA A 72 1.38 8.27 8.05
N ALA A 73 1.30 8.85 6.85
CA ALA A 73 1.46 8.10 5.60
C ALA A 73 2.85 7.48 5.46
N ALA A 74 3.91 8.24 5.77
CA ALA A 74 5.28 7.74 5.71
C ALA A 74 5.51 6.57 6.67
N ILE A 75 4.95 6.64 7.88
CA ILE A 75 4.98 5.52 8.85
C ILE A 75 4.21 4.31 8.29
N GLY A 76 3.03 4.52 7.69
CA GLY A 76 2.25 3.45 7.06
C GLY A 76 3.05 2.69 5.99
N VAL A 77 3.71 3.43 5.10
CA VAL A 77 4.60 2.86 4.06
C VAL A 77 5.78 2.09 4.69
N LEU A 78 6.42 2.67 5.70
CA LEU A 78 7.55 2.03 6.38
C LEU A 78 7.14 0.71 7.04
N LEU A 79 6.04 0.69 7.80
CA LEU A 79 5.60 -0.51 8.52
C LEU A 79 5.24 -1.64 7.57
N ILE A 80 4.53 -1.34 6.48
CA ILE A 80 4.21 -2.39 5.49
C ILE A 80 5.46 -2.85 4.74
N GLY A 81 6.41 -1.96 4.46
CA GLY A 81 7.71 -2.31 3.89
C GLY A 81 8.51 -3.25 4.81
N LEU A 82 8.59 -2.93 6.10
CA LEU A 82 9.23 -3.78 7.11
C LEU A 82 8.52 -5.12 7.28
N PHE A 83 7.19 -5.16 7.20
CA PHE A 83 6.42 -6.41 7.19
C PHE A 83 6.81 -7.29 6.00
N HIS A 84 6.89 -6.72 4.79
CA HIS A 84 7.32 -7.45 3.59
C HIS A 84 8.78 -7.90 3.63
N ALA A 85 9.67 -7.08 4.22
CA ALA A 85 11.09 -7.38 4.32
C ALA A 85 11.45 -8.35 5.46
N GLY A 86 10.62 -8.39 6.52
CA GLY A 86 10.85 -9.19 7.73
C GLY A 86 10.02 -10.49 7.74
N PRO A 87 9.01 -10.61 8.62
CA PRO A 87 8.24 -11.84 8.79
C PRO A 87 7.45 -12.24 7.52
N GLY A 88 7.15 -11.27 6.66
CA GLY A 88 6.41 -11.46 5.42
C GLY A 88 4.96 -11.92 5.64
N ALA A 89 4.15 -11.82 4.59
CA ALA A 89 2.91 -12.60 4.49
C ALA A 89 3.19 -14.07 4.13
N PHE A 90 4.40 -14.36 3.65
CA PHE A 90 4.87 -15.67 3.24
C PHE A 90 6.20 -15.87 3.94
N GLY A 91 6.27 -16.87 4.81
CA GLY A 91 7.24 -17.00 5.90
C GLY A 91 8.72 -16.87 5.53
N ARG A 92 9.56 -16.85 6.58
CA ARG A 92 11.03 -16.77 6.50
C ARG A 92 11.56 -17.70 5.40
N ARG A 93 12.35 -17.16 4.47
CA ARG A 93 13.20 -17.97 3.61
C ARG A 93 14.32 -18.61 4.43
#